data_AF-A0A252F4N8-F1
#
_entry.id   AF-A0A252F4N8-F1
#
_cell.length_a   1.000
_cell.length_b   1.000
_cell.length_c   1.000
_cell.angle_alpha   90.00
_cell.angle_beta   90.00
_cell.angle_gamma   90.00
#
_symmetry.space_group_name_H-M   'P 1'
#
loop_
_entity.id
_entity.type
_entity.pdbx_description
1 polymer ?
#
loop_
_entity_poly.entity_id
_entity_poly.type
_entity_poly.pdbx_seq_one_letter_code
_entity_poly.pdbx_strand_id
1 'polypeptide(L)'
;MIFCKRRSCPARQVTEFNMQLSGLKWKVKNFTGGEIYVSLGAYDEVNNVRIAPGAYDILIDRDPQTATRRTSRLIQVYAEAEGEVEVMYA
;
A
#
# COMPACT_ATOMS: atom_id res chain seq x y z
N MET A 1 -12.52 0.49 15.08
CA MET A 1 -11.04 0.46 15.23
C MET A 1 -10.45 0.71 13.86
N ILE A 2 -9.70 1.81 13.66
CA ILE A 2 -9.10 2.13 12.36
C ILE A 2 -7.76 1.39 12.29
N PHE A 3 -7.60 0.47 11.34
CA PHE A 3 -6.33 -0.19 11.08
C PHE A 3 -5.46 0.75 10.24
N CYS A 4 -4.53 1.44 10.89
CA CYS A 4 -3.51 2.27 10.27
C CYS A 4 -2.13 1.66 10.55
N LYS A 5 -1.29 1.49 9.52
CA LYS A 5 0.12 1.13 9.66
C LYS A 5 0.96 2.17 8.94
N ARG A 6 1.86 2.80 9.70
CA ARG A 6 2.90 3.66 9.17
C ARG A 6 4.26 2.99 9.33
N ARG A 7 5.08 3.01 8.29
CA ARG A 7 6.44 2.46 8.31
C ARG A 7 7.39 3.31 7.48
N SER A 8 8.66 3.31 7.88
CA SER A 8 9.75 3.81 7.04
C SER A 8 9.97 2.84 5.88
N CYS A 9 10.06 3.39 4.68
CA CYS A 9 10.34 2.69 3.43
C CYS A 9 11.72 3.15 2.94
N PRO A 10 12.72 2.25 2.86
CA PRO A 10 14.03 2.59 2.33
C PRO A 10 13.97 2.92 0.84
N ALA A 11 14.87 3.79 0.38
CA ALA A 11 15.00 4.10 -1.04
C ALA A 11 15.31 2.85 -1.87
N ARG A 12 14.61 2.71 -2.99
CA ARG A 12 14.74 1.63 -3.98
C ARG A 12 14.51 0.23 -3.44
N GLN A 13 13.70 0.10 -2.39
CA GLN A 13 13.35 -1.19 -1.80
C GLN A 13 11.83 -1.36 -1.72
N VAL A 14 11.40 -2.62 -1.77
CA VAL A 14 9.99 -3.00 -1.54
C VAL A 14 9.77 -3.21 -0.05
N THR A 15 8.81 -2.46 0.50
CA THR A 15 8.36 -2.59 1.89
C THR A 15 7.00 -3.25 1.92
N GLU A 16 6.85 -4.25 2.80
CA GLU A 16 5.63 -5.02 2.94
C GLU A 16 4.74 -4.50 4.07
N PHE A 17 3.46 -4.33 3.76
CA PHE A 17 2.39 -3.99 4.68
C PHE A 17 1.36 -5.12 4.68
N ASN A 18 1.43 -5.98 5.70
CA ASN A 18 0.40 -6.99 5.93
C ASN A 18 -0.74 -6.38 6.74
N MET A 19 -1.86 -6.05 6.09
CA MET A 19 -3.03 -5.39 6.67
C MET A 19 -4.12 -6.41 6.95
N GLN A 20 -4.75 -6.37 8.13
CA GLN A 20 -5.94 -7.19 8.36
C GLN A 20 -7.06 -6.77 7.40
N LEU A 21 -7.77 -7.76 6.85
CA LEU A 21 -8.88 -7.52 5.94
C LEU A 21 -10.10 -7.08 6.74
N SER A 22 -10.37 -5.78 6.74
CA SER A 22 -11.66 -5.21 7.19
C SER A 22 -12.55 -4.76 6.00
N GLY A 23 -12.11 -5.01 4.76
CA GLY A 23 -12.84 -4.85 3.51
C GLY A 23 -11.89 -4.57 2.32
N LEU A 24 -12.36 -3.90 1.27
CA LEU A 24 -11.71 -3.93 -0.06
C LEU A 24 -10.89 -2.69 -0.42
N LYS A 25 -10.83 -1.67 0.45
CA LYS A 25 -10.23 -0.39 0.12
C LYS A 25 -9.15 -0.01 1.12
N TRP A 26 -8.02 0.46 0.61
CA TRP A 26 -6.92 0.99 1.41
C TRP A 26 -6.47 2.33 0.87
N LYS A 27 -6.39 3.31 1.76
CA LYS A 27 -5.78 4.60 1.47
C LYS A 27 -4.29 4.51 1.78
N VAL A 28 -3.46 4.88 0.82
CA VAL A 28 -2.01 4.91 0.95
C VAL A 28 -1.54 6.34 0.79
N LYS A 29 -0.80 6.85 1.77
CA LYS A 29 -0.23 8.20 1.76
C LYS A 29 1.29 8.13 1.66
N ASN A 30 1.85 8.96 0.79
CA ASN A 30 3.27 9.06 0.57
C ASN A 30 3.85 10.26 1.34
N PHE A 31 4.70 9.99 2.33
CA PHE A 31 5.51 10.99 3.03
C PHE A 31 7.01 10.85 2.71
N THR A 32 7.35 10.09 1.68
CA THR A 32 8.73 10.00 1.18
C THR A 32 9.10 11.23 0.35
N GLY A 33 10.40 11.41 0.12
CA GLY A 33 10.90 12.47 -0.76
C GLY A 33 10.74 12.19 -2.26
N GLY A 34 10.19 11.04 -2.65
CA GLY A 34 10.12 10.56 -4.04
C GLY A 34 8.79 9.89 -4.37
N GLU A 35 8.61 9.43 -5.61
CA GLU A 35 7.40 8.68 -5.96
C GLU A 35 7.41 7.32 -5.24
N ILE A 36 6.22 6.82 -4.90
CA ILE A 36 6.06 5.44 -4.46
C ILE A 36 5.16 4.69 -5.44
N TYR A 37 5.41 3.40 -5.58
CA TYR A 37 4.67 2.50 -6.44
C TYR A 37 4.08 1.41 -5.57
N VAL A 38 2.77 1.27 -5.60
CA VAL A 38 2.05 0.40 -4.67
C VAL A 38 1.30 -0.70 -5.42
N SER A 39 1.46 -1.94 -4.96
CA SER A 39 0.80 -3.13 -5.51
C SER A 39 -0.01 -3.85 -4.44
N LEU A 40 -1.15 -4.41 -4.83
CA LEU A 40 -1.92 -5.34 -3.98
C LEU A 40 -1.41 -6.76 -4.21
N GLY A 41 -0.73 -7.34 -3.21
CA GLY A 41 -0.08 -8.64 -3.32
C GLY A 41 1.40 -8.51 -3.69
N ALA A 42 1.86 -9.37 -4.61
CA ALA A 42 3.22 -9.30 -5.13
C ALA A 42 3.43 -8.03 -5.96
N TYR A 43 4.63 -7.46 -5.87
CA TYR A 43 5.02 -6.27 -6.58
C TYR A 43 5.01 -6.55 -8.07
N ASP A 44 4.24 -5.77 -8.79
CA ASP A 44 4.07 -5.86 -10.23
C ASP A 44 4.36 -4.49 -10.82
N GLU A 45 5.41 -4.40 -11.64
CA GLU A 45 5.81 -3.16 -12.31
C GLU A 45 4.75 -2.66 -13.30
N VAL A 46 3.86 -3.54 -13.78
CA VAL A 46 2.81 -3.22 -14.75
C VAL A 46 1.53 -2.76 -14.05
N ASN A 47 1.20 -3.35 -12.90
CA ASN A 47 -0.06 -3.13 -12.19
C ASN A 47 0.12 -2.37 -10.87
N ASN A 48 1.09 -1.45 -10.82
CA ASN A 48 1.28 -0.58 -9.66
C ASN A 48 0.50 0.73 -9.79
N VAL A 49 0.21 1.32 -8.63
CA VAL A 49 -0.32 2.67 -8.52
C VAL A 49 0.80 3.59 -8.07
N ARG A 50 1.04 4.64 -8.85
CA ARG A 50 2.06 5.64 -8.56
C ARG A 50 1.48 6.77 -7.71
N ILE A 51 2.14 7.08 -6.60
CA ILE A 51 1.72 8.13 -5.67
C ILE A 51 2.87 9.12 -5.50
N ALA A 52 2.63 10.37 -5.90
CA ALA A 52 3.60 11.46 -5.77
C ALA A 52 3.90 11.81 -4.29
N PRO A 53 5.05 12.42 -3.99
CA PRO A 53 5.36 12.93 -2.65
C PRO A 53 4.25 13.82 -2.10
N GLY A 54 3.83 13.59 -0.85
CA GLY A 54 2.78 14.35 -0.18
C GLY A 54 1.35 14.05 -0.65
N ALA A 55 1.19 13.19 -1.67
CA ALA A 55 -0.11 12.77 -2.16
C ALA A 55 -0.61 11.48 -1.48
N TYR A 56 -1.85 11.13 -1.77
CA TYR A 56 -2.43 9.85 -1.40
C TYR A 56 -3.26 9.29 -2.54
N ASP A 57 -3.44 7.97 -2.53
CA ASP A 57 -4.36 7.29 -3.42
C ASP A 57 -5.14 6.18 -2.68
N ILE A 58 -6.22 5.70 -3.29
CA ILE A 58 -7.07 4.64 -2.77
C ILE A 58 -6.92 3.40 -3.65
N LEU A 59 -6.32 2.36 -3.07
CA LEU A 59 -6.24 1.05 -3.67
C LEU A 59 -7.54 0.28 -3.42
N ILE A 60 -8.10 -0.29 -4.48
CA ILE A 60 -9.34 -1.08 -4.41
C ILE A 60 -9.03 -2.50 -4.84
N ASP A 61 -9.25 -3.48 -3.97
CA ASP A 61 -9.25 -4.89 -4.32
C ASP A 61 -10.47 -5.17 -5.20
N ARG A 62 -10.23 -5.41 -6.49
CA ARG A 62 -11.31 -5.71 -7.45
C ARG A 62 -11.67 -7.20 -7.49
N ASP A 63 -11.02 -8.03 -6.68
CA ASP A 63 -11.34 -9.46 -6.59
C ASP A 63 -12.24 -9.75 -5.37
N PRO A 64 -13.57 -9.85 -5.56
CA PRO A 64 -14.50 -10.18 -4.48
C PRO A 64 -14.40 -11.63 -4.00
N GLN A 65 -13.77 -12.55 -4.75
CA GLN A 65 -13.64 -13.95 -4.36
C GLN A 65 -12.52 -14.19 -3.34
N THR A 66 -11.46 -13.37 -3.33
CA THR A 66 -10.40 -13.47 -2.33
C THR A 66 -10.73 -12.77 -1.00
N ALA A 67 -11.70 -11.85 -0.99
CA ALA A 67 -12.05 -11.07 0.20
C ALA A 67 -12.82 -11.85 1.28
N THR A 68 -13.58 -12.88 0.90
CA THR A 68 -14.37 -13.68 1.85
C THR A 68 -13.58 -14.81 2.52
N ARG A 69 -12.38 -15.15 2.02
CA ARG A 69 -11.55 -16.26 2.54
C ARG A 69 -10.24 -15.84 3.20
N ARG A 70 -9.85 -14.56 3.09
CA ARG A 70 -8.57 -14.05 3.62
C ARG A 70 -8.80 -13.22 4.87
N THR A 71 -7.94 -13.41 5.87
CA THR A 71 -7.92 -12.61 7.11
C THR A 71 -7.01 -11.39 7.00
N SER A 72 -6.13 -11.36 5.99
CA SER A 72 -5.25 -10.24 5.71
C SER A 72 -4.93 -10.05 4.23
N ARG A 73 -4.47 -8.85 3.88
CA ARG A 73 -4.01 -8.45 2.55
C ARG A 73 -2.57 -7.94 2.64
N LEU A 74 -1.73 -8.42 1.73
CA LEU A 74 -0.39 -7.90 1.53
C LEU A 74 -0.47 -6.69 0.59
N ILE A 75 0.13 -5.58 1.01
CA ILE A 75 0.34 -4.39 0.20
C ILE A 75 1.84 -4.18 0.13
N GLN A 76 2.38 -4.14 -1.08
CA GLN A 76 3.80 -3.93 -1.31
C GLN A 76 4.02 -2.53 -1.86
N VAL A 77 4.96 -1.80 -1.26
CA VAL A 77 5.29 -0.43 -1.61
C VAL A 77 6.76 -0.36 -2.01
N TYR A 78 7.04 0.00 -3.25
CA TYR A 78 8.37 0.40 -3.67
C TYR A 78 8.50 1.92 -3.55
N ALA A 79 9.55 2.41 -2.91
CA ALA A 79 9.80 3.85 -2.76
C ALA A 79 11.05 4.27 -3.53
N GLU A 80 10.98 5.34 -4.32
CA GLU A 80 12.16 5.87 -5.02
C GLU A 80 13.15 6.56 -4.08
N ALA A 81 12.63 7.18 -3.03
CA ALA A 81 13.41 7.85 -2.00
C ALA A 81 13.00 7.34 -0.61
N GLU A 82 13.88 7.49 0.35
CA GLU A 82 13.60 7.14 1.74
C GLU A 82 12.51 8.05 2.32
N GLY A 83 11.66 7.47 3.16
CA GLY A 83 10.77 8.22 4.04
C GLY A 83 9.62 7.36 4.56
N GLU A 84 8.54 7.98 4.99
CA GLU A 84 7.43 7.25 5.59
C GLU A 84 6.29 7.00 4.59
N VAL A 85 5.67 5.83 4.72
CA VAL A 85 4.42 5.52 4.02
C VAL A 85 3.39 5.05 5.04
N GLU A 86 2.19 5.59 4.90
CA GLU A 86 1.04 5.26 5.75
C GLU A 86 -0.02 4.54 4.94
N VAL A 87 -0.39 3.35 5.40
CA VAL A 87 -1.45 2.53 4.82
C VAL A 87 -2.57 2.41 5.83
N MET A 88 -3.77 2.82 5.44
CA MET A 88 -4.96 2.77 6.29
C MET A 88 -6.15 2.18 5.56
N TYR A 89 -7.05 1.57 6.32
CA TYR A 89 -8.35 1.19 5.80
C TYR A 89 -9.16 2.43 5.38
N ALA A 90 -9.88 2.34 4.25
CA ALA A 90 -10.66 3.44 3.67
C ALA A 90 -12.16 3.17 3.65
#